data_AF-A0A8S3X3Y2-F1
#
_entry.id   AF-A0A8S3X3Y2-F1
#
_cell.length_a   1.000
_cell.length_b   1.000
_cell.length_c   1.000
_cell.angle_alpha   90.00
_cell.angle_beta   90.00
_cell.angle_gamma   90.00
#
_symmetry.space_group_name_H-M   'P 1'
#
loop_
_entity.id
_entity.type
_entity.pdbx_description
1 polymer ?
#
loop_
_entity_poly.entity_id
_entity_poly.type
_entity_poly.pdbx_seq_one_letter_code
_entity_poly.pdbx_strand_id
1 'polypeptide(L)'
;MLSEDISMCFGLDKWQTISTDRGKVRLSEGYCLQNGGIINSMTKEETYKYLGLLQSLRVDDREIRTRVTTEYHRRLKAILKSGLNGKNTFKAINTFAIPVLMYTFGIVKWSNAELESVERSTRVLLTKYRIHHPKSAVERITLPRTEGGRGLIDIKRQHTRKIENLQQYFWNKESSPLHRIVYLVDDRLSPLDLLHAKDIEPSISDVNHVKNKLSQWASKAIHGRFAHELKKTNLILLPQLTGFVEEEYWPKQRDS
;
A
#
# COMPACT_ATOMS: atom_id res chain seq x y z
N MET A 1 -31.96 -17.74 -4.68
CA MET A 1 -32.67 -17.82 -5.98
C MET A 1 -32.08 -18.96 -6.78
N LEU A 2 -32.75 -20.12 -6.87
CA LEU A 2 -32.32 -21.18 -7.78
C LEU A 2 -32.66 -20.73 -9.21
N SER A 3 -31.68 -20.64 -10.10
CA SER A 3 -31.97 -20.65 -11.53
C SER A 3 -32.33 -22.07 -11.91
N GLU A 4 -33.52 -22.26 -12.48
CA GLU A 4 -33.99 -23.57 -12.92
C GLU A 4 -33.18 -24.10 -14.10
N ASP A 5 -32.76 -23.21 -15.01
CA ASP A 5 -31.98 -23.56 -16.21
C ASP A 5 -30.56 -24.05 -15.89
N ILE A 6 -29.92 -23.51 -14.85
CA ILE A 6 -28.55 -23.90 -14.46
C ILE A 6 -28.45 -24.54 -13.07
N SER A 7 -29.59 -24.80 -12.42
CA SER A 7 -29.70 -25.41 -11.08
C SER A 7 -28.80 -24.76 -10.02
N MET A 8 -28.61 -23.44 -10.07
CA MET A 8 -27.71 -22.71 -9.16
C MET A 8 -28.43 -21.64 -8.35
N CYS A 9 -28.13 -21.58 -7.05
CA CYS A 9 -28.61 -20.53 -6.16
C CYS A 9 -27.80 -19.23 -6.28
N PHE A 10 -28.37 -18.20 -6.88
CA PHE A 10 -27.88 -16.83 -6.78
C PHE A 10 -28.16 -16.25 -5.39
N GLY A 11 -27.11 -15.72 -4.75
CA GLY A 11 -27.14 -15.07 -3.45
C GLY A 11 -27.61 -13.63 -3.54
N LEU A 12 -28.92 -13.45 -3.74
CA LEU A 12 -29.58 -12.14 -3.83
C LEU A 12 -29.45 -11.31 -2.54
N ASP A 13 -29.23 -11.97 -1.41
CA ASP A 13 -28.91 -11.36 -0.11
C ASP A 13 -27.64 -10.49 -0.14
N LYS A 14 -26.75 -10.74 -1.11
CA LYS A 14 -25.52 -9.97 -1.30
C LYS A 14 -25.70 -8.77 -2.22
N TRP A 15 -26.88 -8.59 -2.83
CA TRP A 15 -27.11 -7.59 -3.85
C TRP A 15 -27.96 -6.46 -3.29
N GLN A 16 -27.65 -5.23 -3.70
CA GLN A 16 -28.38 -4.04 -3.27
C GLN A 16 -28.42 -3.05 -4.42
N THR A 17 -29.54 -2.33 -4.58
CA THR A 17 -29.75 -1.39 -5.69
C THR A 17 -29.63 0.04 -5.21
N ILE A 18 -29.01 0.92 -6.00
CA ILE A 18 -29.02 2.37 -5.74
C ILE A 18 -29.59 3.10 -6.96
N SER A 19 -30.70 3.82 -6.75
CA SER A 19 -31.37 4.58 -7.80
C SER A 19 -30.83 6.01 -7.79
N THR A 20 -30.26 6.45 -8.91
CA THR A 20 -29.66 7.79 -9.03
C THR A 20 -30.28 8.55 -10.19
N ASP A 21 -30.75 9.76 -9.92
CA ASP A 21 -31.28 10.68 -10.92
C ASP A 21 -30.50 12.00 -10.86
N ARG A 22 -29.89 12.38 -11.99
CA ARG A 22 -29.02 13.58 -12.12
C ARG A 22 -27.97 13.71 -10.99
N GLY A 23 -27.36 12.59 -10.60
CA GLY A 23 -26.31 12.55 -9.57
C GLY A 23 -26.82 12.63 -8.12
N LYS A 24 -28.14 12.58 -7.88
CA LYS A 24 -28.74 12.49 -6.54
C LYS A 24 -29.36 11.11 -6.33
N VAL A 25 -29.06 10.50 -5.18
CA VAL A 25 -29.70 9.24 -4.75
C VAL A 25 -31.18 9.51 -4.50
N ARG A 26 -32.05 8.76 -5.16
CA ARG A 26 -33.47 8.69 -4.83
C ARG A 26 -33.74 7.45 -3.99
N LEU A 27 -34.58 7.60 -2.97
CA LEU A 27 -35.19 6.48 -2.28
C LEU A 27 -36.06 5.73 -3.29
N SER A 28 -35.82 4.43 -3.42
CA SER A 28 -36.57 3.51 -4.29
C SER A 28 -36.96 2.30 -3.46
N GLU A 29 -38.10 1.67 -3.71
CA GLU A 29 -38.57 0.53 -2.91
C GLU A 29 -37.84 -0.80 -3.20
N GLY A 30 -36.72 -0.76 -3.93
CA GLY A 30 -35.99 -1.93 -4.40
C GLY A 30 -36.39 -2.35 -5.81
N TYR A 31 -35.82 -3.45 -6.29
CA TYR A 31 -36.13 -4.02 -7.61
C TYR A 31 -36.78 -5.39 -7.43
N CYS A 32 -38.02 -5.52 -7.89
CA CYS A 32 -38.75 -6.79 -7.91
C CYS A 32 -38.33 -7.60 -9.15
N LEU A 33 -37.76 -8.78 -8.92
CA LEU A 33 -37.48 -9.74 -9.97
C LEU A 33 -38.78 -10.41 -10.44
N GLN A 34 -38.77 -10.93 -11.68
CA GLN A 34 -39.92 -11.59 -12.30
C GLN A 34 -40.45 -12.80 -11.50
N ASN A 35 -39.62 -13.38 -10.64
CA ASN A 35 -39.94 -14.53 -9.78
C ASN A 35 -40.33 -14.14 -8.33
N GLY A 36 -40.59 -12.85 -8.07
CA GLY A 36 -41.03 -12.36 -6.75
C GLY A 36 -39.92 -12.11 -5.72
N GLY A 37 -38.64 -12.34 -6.08
CA GLY A 37 -37.52 -11.90 -5.24
C GLY A 37 -37.39 -10.37 -5.22
N ILE A 38 -37.09 -9.79 -4.06
CA ILE A 38 -36.88 -8.34 -3.91
C ILE A 38 -35.40 -8.08 -3.65
N ILE A 39 -34.77 -7.25 -4.50
CA ILE A 39 -33.45 -6.69 -4.23
C ILE A 39 -33.65 -5.36 -3.51
N ASN A 40 -33.24 -5.30 -2.26
CA ASN A 40 -33.41 -4.12 -1.42
C ASN A 40 -32.63 -2.92 -2.00
N SER A 41 -33.19 -1.73 -1.83
CA SER A 41 -32.48 -0.50 -2.11
C SER A 41 -31.51 -0.14 -0.99
N MET A 42 -30.37 0.46 -1.33
CA MET A 42 -29.46 1.05 -0.36
C MET A 42 -29.90 2.47 -0.01
N THR A 43 -29.89 2.80 1.28
CA THR A 43 -30.09 4.19 1.72
C THR A 43 -28.86 5.04 1.41
N LYS A 44 -28.96 6.36 1.54
CA LYS A 44 -27.85 7.27 1.19
C LYS A 44 -26.69 7.16 2.19
N GLU A 45 -26.99 6.73 3.40
CA GLU A 45 -26.09 6.59 4.54
C GLU A 45 -25.46 5.18 4.59
N GLU A 46 -26.10 4.19 3.97
CA GLU A 46 -25.56 2.84 3.87
C GLU A 46 -24.40 2.77 2.89
N THR A 47 -23.44 1.90 3.20
CA THR A 47 -22.26 1.67 2.38
C THR A 47 -22.11 0.19 2.09
N TYR A 48 -22.01 -0.15 0.82
CA TYR A 48 -21.86 -1.52 0.37
C TYR A 48 -20.40 -1.95 0.46
N LYS A 49 -20.13 -3.20 0.86
CA LYS A 49 -18.75 -3.72 0.91
C LYS A 49 -18.47 -4.57 -0.33
N TYR A 50 -17.70 -4.03 -1.26
CA TYR A 50 -17.25 -4.74 -2.47
C TYR A 50 -15.74 -4.97 -2.45
N LEU A 51 -15.31 -6.22 -2.66
CA LEU A 51 -13.89 -6.64 -2.66
C LEU A 51 -13.09 -6.09 -1.45
N GLY A 52 -13.73 -6.05 -0.28
CA GLY A 52 -13.12 -5.56 0.95
C GLY A 52 -13.10 -4.04 1.13
N LEU A 53 -13.52 -3.26 0.13
CA LEU A 53 -13.65 -1.81 0.19
C LEU A 53 -15.10 -1.40 0.36
N LEU A 54 -15.28 -0.29 1.06
CA LEU A 54 -16.56 0.36 1.15
C LEU A 54 -16.83 1.15 -0.12
N GLN A 55 -17.97 0.89 -0.74
CA GLN A 55 -18.48 1.57 -1.92
C GLN A 55 -19.82 2.20 -1.57
N SER A 56 -19.91 3.50 -1.78
CA SER A 56 -21.16 4.25 -1.85
C SER A 56 -21.15 5.04 -3.17
N LEU A 57 -22.22 5.79 -3.45
CA LEU A 57 -22.30 6.57 -4.69
C LEU A 57 -21.13 7.56 -4.88
N ARG A 58 -20.54 8.01 -3.77
CA ARG A 58 -19.28 8.75 -3.74
C ARG A 58 -18.33 7.98 -2.85
N VAL A 59 -17.29 7.39 -3.43
CA VAL A 59 -16.21 6.76 -2.67
C VAL A 59 -15.69 7.77 -1.65
N ASP A 60 -15.93 7.52 -0.35
CA ASP A 60 -15.33 8.33 0.71
C ASP A 60 -13.89 7.88 0.90
N ASP A 61 -13.06 8.41 0.01
CA ASP A 61 -11.62 8.32 -0.02
C ASP A 61 -10.99 8.52 1.36
N ARG A 62 -11.53 9.45 2.18
CA ARG A 62 -11.01 9.74 3.53
C ARG A 62 -11.30 8.59 4.50
N GLU A 63 -12.52 8.06 4.47
CA GLU A 63 -12.89 6.93 5.33
C GLU A 63 -12.06 5.68 4.98
N ILE A 64 -11.92 5.39 3.68
CA ILE A 64 -11.12 4.26 3.21
C ILE A 64 -9.67 4.40 3.66
N ARG A 65 -9.03 5.57 3.45
CA ARG A 65 -7.66 5.81 3.93
C ARG A 65 -7.54 5.62 5.44
N THR A 66 -8.51 6.08 6.22
CA THR A 66 -8.51 5.94 7.69
C THR A 66 -8.59 4.48 8.12
N ARG A 67 -9.50 3.70 7.52
CA ARG A 67 -9.65 2.26 7.82
C ARG A 67 -8.42 1.47 7.42
N VAL A 68 -7.90 1.70 6.22
CA VAL A 68 -6.71 1.03 5.66
C VAL A 68 -5.47 1.36 6.48
N THR A 69 -5.31 2.62 6.89
CA THR A 69 -4.22 3.05 7.77
C THR A 69 -4.35 2.39 9.16
N THR A 70 -5.56 2.33 9.73
CA THR A 70 -5.79 1.66 11.01
C THR A 70 -5.45 0.17 10.94
N GLU A 71 -5.88 -0.52 9.89
CA GLU A 71 -5.57 -1.94 9.67
C GLU A 71 -4.08 -2.17 9.45
N TYR A 72 -3.40 -1.31 8.69
CA TYR A 72 -1.95 -1.34 8.54
C TYR A 72 -1.24 -1.26 9.90
N HIS A 73 -1.62 -0.29 10.75
CA HIS A 73 -1.05 -0.14 12.09
C HIS A 73 -1.36 -1.32 13.00
N ARG A 74 -2.57 -1.89 12.90
CA ARG A 74 -2.96 -3.09 13.66
C ARG A 74 -2.07 -4.28 13.29
N ARG A 75 -1.88 -4.54 12.00
CA ARG A 75 -0.98 -5.61 11.50
C ARG A 75 0.47 -5.36 11.89
N LEU A 76 0.94 -4.12 11.75
CA LEU A 76 2.29 -3.74 12.13
C LEU A 76 2.54 -3.99 13.62
N LYS A 77 1.64 -3.56 14.52
CA LYS A 77 1.74 -3.83 15.96
C LYS A 77 1.72 -5.32 16.28
N ALA A 78 0.90 -6.12 15.59
CA ALA A 78 0.85 -7.57 15.77
C ALA A 78 2.20 -8.22 15.41
N ILE A 79 2.79 -7.83 14.27
CA ILE A 79 4.13 -8.31 13.87
C ILE A 79 5.17 -7.89 14.91
N LEU A 80 5.19 -6.62 15.34
CA LEU A 80 6.21 -6.13 16.28
C LEU A 80 6.10 -6.77 17.67
N LYS A 81 4.91 -7.22 18.08
CA LYS A 81 4.70 -7.97 19.33
C LYS A 81 5.09 -9.45 19.24
N SER A 82 5.24 -10.00 18.04
CA SER A 82 5.48 -11.45 17.85
C SER A 82 6.89 -11.93 18.18
N GLY A 83 7.82 -11.03 18.54
CA GLY A 83 9.18 -11.39 18.94
C GLY A 83 10.06 -11.94 17.81
N LEU A 84 9.67 -11.75 16.54
CA LEU A 84 10.45 -12.20 15.39
C LEU A 84 11.84 -11.54 15.33
N ASN A 85 12.82 -12.28 14.81
CA ASN A 85 14.14 -11.72 14.54
C ASN A 85 14.03 -10.59 13.49
N GLY A 86 14.98 -9.65 13.48
CA GLY A 86 14.94 -8.50 12.57
C GLY A 86 14.78 -8.91 11.10
N LYS A 87 15.40 -10.02 10.67
CA LYS A 87 15.26 -10.54 9.30
C LYS A 87 13.79 -10.82 8.95
N ASN A 88 13.13 -11.57 9.81
CA ASN A 88 11.76 -12.03 9.65
C ASN A 88 10.74 -10.93 9.95
N THR A 89 11.02 -10.00 10.87
CA THR A 89 10.14 -8.85 11.17
C THR A 89 9.91 -8.00 9.94
N PHE A 90 10.97 -7.55 9.26
CA PHE A 90 10.81 -6.74 8.03
C PHE A 90 10.18 -7.55 6.88
N LYS A 91 10.49 -8.86 6.78
CA LYS A 91 9.84 -9.75 5.80
C LYS A 91 8.33 -9.83 6.07
N ALA A 92 7.93 -10.01 7.33
CA ALA A 92 6.52 -10.05 7.72
C ALA A 92 5.82 -8.71 7.47
N ILE A 93 6.47 -7.58 7.73
CA ILE A 93 5.89 -6.26 7.40
C ILE A 93 5.64 -6.15 5.89
N ASN A 94 6.62 -6.48 5.06
CA ASN A 94 6.51 -6.43 3.61
C ASN A 94 5.43 -7.36 3.05
N THR A 95 5.26 -8.55 3.63
CA THR A 95 4.33 -9.56 3.11
C THR A 95 2.92 -9.47 3.72
N PHE A 96 2.76 -8.95 4.94
CA PHE A 96 1.47 -8.96 5.64
C PHE A 96 0.86 -7.57 5.86
N ALA A 97 1.67 -6.56 6.23
CA ALA A 97 1.17 -5.23 6.52
C ALA A 97 1.09 -4.36 5.26
N ILE A 98 2.18 -4.27 4.50
CA ILE A 98 2.28 -3.41 3.30
C ILE A 98 1.19 -3.69 2.24
N PRO A 99 0.78 -4.94 1.96
CA PRO A 99 -0.26 -5.21 0.96
C PRO A 99 -1.60 -4.54 1.25
N VAL A 100 -1.91 -4.24 2.52
CA VAL A 100 -3.13 -3.51 2.91
C VAL A 100 -3.16 -2.12 2.27
N LEU A 101 -2.01 -1.44 2.24
CA LEU A 101 -1.86 -0.14 1.59
C LEU A 101 -1.84 -0.29 0.07
N MET A 102 -1.04 -1.25 -0.44
CA MET A 102 -0.82 -1.44 -1.88
C MET A 102 -2.11 -1.66 -2.65
N TYR A 103 -3.07 -2.37 -2.06
CA TYR A 103 -4.38 -2.62 -2.68
C TYR A 103 -5.14 -1.32 -2.99
N THR A 104 -4.94 -0.28 -2.17
CA THR A 104 -5.66 0.99 -2.32
C THR A 104 -4.99 2.01 -3.23
N PHE A 105 -3.71 1.83 -3.57
CA PHE A 105 -2.96 2.85 -4.32
C PHE A 105 -3.56 3.15 -5.69
N GLY A 106 -4.10 2.15 -6.39
CA GLY A 106 -4.74 2.35 -7.70
C GLY A 106 -6.21 2.79 -7.63
N ILE A 107 -6.79 2.92 -6.45
CA ILE A 107 -8.24 3.12 -6.27
C ILE A 107 -8.51 4.46 -5.58
N VAL A 108 -7.71 4.79 -4.55
CA VAL A 108 -7.89 5.95 -3.68
C VAL A 108 -6.77 6.96 -3.92
N LYS A 109 -7.09 8.25 -3.90
CA LYS A 109 -6.08 9.29 -4.06
C LYS A 109 -5.27 9.42 -2.76
N TRP A 110 -3.97 9.15 -2.83
CA TRP A 110 -3.04 9.34 -1.71
C TRP A 110 -2.19 10.58 -1.92
N SER A 111 -2.17 11.47 -0.94
CA SER A 111 -1.23 12.60 -0.95
C SER A 111 0.16 12.20 -0.44
N ASN A 112 1.19 12.92 -0.88
CA ASN A 112 2.56 12.72 -0.40
C ASN A 112 2.68 12.90 1.13
N ALA A 113 1.88 13.81 1.71
CA ALA A 113 1.86 14.05 3.15
C ALA A 113 1.27 12.86 3.93
N GLU A 114 0.21 12.24 3.42
CA GLU A 114 -0.40 11.06 4.03
C GLU A 114 0.54 9.85 3.97
N LEU A 115 1.16 9.59 2.81
CA LEU A 115 2.14 8.51 2.68
C LEU A 115 3.34 8.74 3.62
N GLU A 116 3.80 9.98 3.76
CA GLU A 116 4.86 10.32 4.72
C GLU A 116 4.43 10.11 6.17
N SER A 117 3.18 10.42 6.50
CA SER A 117 2.62 10.20 7.82
C SER A 117 2.66 8.72 8.18
N VAL A 118 2.28 7.84 7.25
CA VAL A 118 2.35 6.38 7.42
C VAL A 118 3.80 5.88 7.55
N GLU A 119 4.74 6.41 6.78
CA GLU A 119 6.16 6.07 6.93
C GLU A 119 6.72 6.56 8.27
N ARG A 120 6.37 7.77 8.69
CA ARG A 120 6.78 8.35 9.98
C ARG A 120 6.26 7.52 11.14
N SER A 121 4.97 7.16 11.14
CA SER A 121 4.37 6.32 12.19
C SER A 121 4.98 4.92 12.22
N THR A 122 5.32 4.36 11.05
CA THR A 122 6.04 3.07 10.94
C THR A 122 7.39 3.16 11.63
N ARG A 123 8.18 4.21 11.37
CA ARG A 123 9.48 4.43 12.03
C ARG A 123 9.32 4.60 13.54
N VAL A 124 8.35 5.38 13.99
CA VAL A 124 8.06 5.57 15.42
C VAL A 124 7.75 4.22 16.09
N LEU A 125 6.95 3.37 15.45
CA LEU A 125 6.67 2.04 15.98
C LEU A 125 7.90 1.13 15.99
N LEU A 126 8.71 1.12 14.94
CA LEU A 126 9.95 0.34 14.92
C LEU A 126 10.91 0.75 16.06
N THR A 127 11.02 2.04 16.34
CA THR A 127 11.79 2.56 17.46
C THR A 127 11.18 2.19 18.81
N LYS A 128 9.86 2.34 18.96
CA LYS A 128 9.13 2.01 20.19
C LYS A 128 9.29 0.54 20.59
N TYR A 129 9.26 -0.35 19.61
CA TYR A 129 9.43 -1.80 19.82
C TYR A 129 10.90 -2.25 19.79
N ARG A 130 11.86 -1.31 19.86
CA ARG A 130 13.32 -1.57 19.88
C ARG A 130 13.83 -2.39 18.69
N ILE A 131 13.13 -2.34 17.54
CA ILE A 131 13.55 -3.01 16.30
C ILE A 131 14.58 -2.18 15.52
N HIS A 132 14.50 -0.86 15.64
CA HIS A 132 15.43 0.07 15.02
C HIS A 132 15.85 1.14 16.01
N HIS A 133 17.13 1.46 16.06
CA HIS A 133 17.64 2.44 17.01
C HIS A 133 17.25 3.88 16.58
N PRO A 134 16.84 4.77 17.51
CA PRO A 134 16.40 6.13 17.18
C PRO A 134 17.47 6.97 16.47
N LYS A 135 18.76 6.76 16.82
CA LYS A 135 19.89 7.45 16.20
C LYS A 135 20.41 6.75 14.95
N SER A 136 19.80 5.66 14.49
CA SER A 136 20.26 5.01 13.25
C SER A 136 19.77 5.78 12.02
N ALA A 137 20.56 5.76 10.94
CA ALA A 137 20.20 6.43 9.69
C ALA A 137 18.86 5.93 9.14
N VAL A 138 17.97 6.86 8.81
CA VAL A 138 16.61 6.59 8.33
C VAL A 138 16.61 5.83 6.99
N GLU A 139 17.58 6.13 6.13
CA GLU A 139 17.72 5.54 4.79
C GLU A 139 17.91 4.01 4.90
N ARG A 140 18.65 3.55 5.93
CA ARG A 140 18.89 2.12 6.17
C ARG A 140 17.61 1.33 6.33
N ILE A 141 16.52 1.91 6.84
CA ILE A 141 15.25 1.18 7.03
C ILE A 141 14.75 0.63 5.69
N THR A 142 14.83 1.44 4.64
CA THR A 142 14.27 1.11 3.31
C THR A 142 15.29 0.60 2.31
N LEU A 143 16.59 0.81 2.57
CA LEU A 143 17.64 0.25 1.73
C LEU A 143 17.59 -1.29 1.74
N PRO A 144 17.88 -1.94 0.60
CA PRO A 144 18.00 -3.38 0.53
C PRO A 144 19.03 -3.91 1.52
N ARG A 145 18.85 -5.16 1.96
CA ARG A 145 19.81 -5.82 2.87
C ARG A 145 21.15 -6.10 2.22
N THR A 146 21.17 -6.33 0.90
CA THR A 146 22.40 -6.49 0.11
C THR A 146 23.29 -5.25 0.19
N GLU A 147 22.68 -4.08 0.42
CA GLU A 147 23.34 -2.78 0.55
C GLU A 147 23.50 -2.34 2.02
N GLY A 148 23.39 -3.26 2.99
CA GLY A 148 23.56 -2.94 4.42
C GLY A 148 22.34 -2.29 5.10
N GLY A 149 21.19 -2.24 4.43
CA GLY A 149 19.92 -1.77 4.96
C GLY A 149 19.11 -2.85 5.70
N ARG A 150 17.83 -2.55 5.97
CA ARG A 150 16.86 -3.43 6.64
C ARG A 150 15.87 -4.07 5.67
N GLY A 151 15.71 -3.51 4.47
CA GLY A 151 14.86 -4.04 3.41
C GLY A 151 13.36 -3.80 3.63
N LEU A 152 12.96 -2.78 4.38
CA LEU A 152 11.56 -2.36 4.40
C LEU A 152 11.19 -1.77 3.03
N ILE A 153 10.01 -2.13 2.53
CA ILE A 153 9.47 -1.51 1.33
C ILE A 153 9.21 -0.02 1.57
N ASP A 154 9.76 0.84 0.70
CA ASP A 154 9.48 2.28 0.65
C ASP A 154 8.05 2.50 0.13
N ILE A 155 7.18 3.06 0.96
CA ILE A 155 5.74 3.13 0.71
C ILE A 155 5.46 4.16 -0.39
N LYS A 156 6.10 5.34 -0.30
CA LYS A 156 5.97 6.39 -1.33
C LYS A 156 6.42 5.86 -2.69
N ARG A 157 7.58 5.20 -2.73
CA ARG A 157 8.12 4.60 -3.95
C ARG A 157 7.19 3.53 -4.54
N GLN A 158 6.63 2.66 -3.71
CA GLN A 158 5.68 1.65 -4.19
C GLN A 158 4.39 2.24 -4.69
N HIS A 159 3.89 3.31 -4.06
CA HIS A 159 2.73 4.03 -4.56
C HIS A 159 2.97 4.53 -5.98
N THR A 160 4.03 5.30 -6.20
CA THR A 160 4.40 5.81 -7.54
C THR A 160 4.54 4.67 -8.54
N ARG A 161 5.30 3.62 -8.21
CA ARG A 161 5.51 2.48 -9.10
C ARG A 161 4.19 1.75 -9.44
N LYS A 162 3.26 1.66 -8.49
CA LYS A 162 1.96 1.02 -8.73
C LYS A 162 1.09 1.85 -9.67
N ILE A 163 1.08 3.17 -9.50
CA ILE A 163 0.38 4.08 -10.41
C ILE A 163 0.96 3.98 -11.82
N GLU A 164 2.28 4.06 -11.97
CA GLU A 164 2.96 3.96 -13.28
C GLU A 164 2.68 2.64 -13.98
N ASN A 165 2.74 1.52 -13.26
CA ASN A 165 2.43 0.21 -13.84
C ASN A 165 0.99 0.12 -14.34
N LEU A 166 0.04 0.73 -13.62
CA LEU A 166 -1.36 0.76 -14.03
C LEU A 166 -1.55 1.67 -15.24
N GLN A 167 -0.94 2.86 -15.25
CA GLN A 167 -0.95 3.76 -16.39
C GLN A 167 -0.40 3.07 -17.65
N GLN A 168 0.77 2.43 -17.55
CA GLN A 168 1.37 1.65 -18.64
C GLN A 168 0.45 0.52 -19.12
N TYR A 169 -0.24 -0.17 -18.20
CA TYR A 169 -1.19 -1.21 -18.57
C TYR A 169 -2.32 -0.64 -19.45
N PHE A 170 -2.89 0.51 -19.09
CA PHE A 170 -3.95 1.15 -19.88
C PHE A 170 -3.43 1.68 -21.22
N TRP A 171 -2.23 2.29 -21.25
CA TRP A 171 -1.61 2.78 -22.50
C TRP A 171 -1.25 1.65 -23.46
N ASN A 172 -0.78 0.51 -22.97
CA ASN A 172 -0.40 -0.63 -23.82
C ASN A 172 -1.61 -1.42 -24.34
N LYS A 173 -2.82 -1.19 -23.80
CA LYS A 173 -4.06 -1.90 -24.15
C LYS A 173 -4.96 -1.11 -25.11
N GLU A 174 -4.37 -0.29 -25.98
CA GLU A 174 -5.09 0.50 -27.01
C GLU A 174 -5.99 -0.33 -27.94
N SER A 175 -5.79 -1.65 -28.03
CA SER A 175 -6.59 -2.55 -28.90
C SER A 175 -8.05 -2.70 -28.48
N SER A 176 -8.42 -2.34 -27.25
CA SER A 176 -9.79 -2.47 -26.74
C SER A 176 -10.51 -1.11 -26.74
N PRO A 177 -11.67 -0.98 -27.41
CA PRO A 177 -12.44 0.27 -27.42
C PRO A 177 -12.77 0.80 -26.02
N LEU A 178 -13.01 -0.09 -25.05
CA LEU A 178 -13.30 0.27 -23.66
C LEU A 178 -12.10 0.96 -22.97
N HIS A 179 -10.89 0.44 -23.17
CA HIS A 179 -9.69 1.01 -22.56
C HIS A 179 -9.41 2.41 -23.12
N ARG A 180 -9.64 2.62 -24.42
CA ARG A 180 -9.55 3.95 -25.05
C ARG A 180 -10.56 4.94 -24.48
N ILE A 181 -11.81 4.51 -24.28
CA ILE A 181 -12.83 5.38 -23.67
C ILE A 181 -12.44 5.75 -22.24
N VAL A 182 -12.01 4.78 -21.43
CA VAL A 182 -11.56 5.03 -20.05
C VAL A 182 -10.39 6.01 -20.04
N TYR A 183 -9.42 5.86 -20.93
CA TYR A 183 -8.29 6.78 -21.07
C TYR A 183 -8.74 8.21 -21.39
N LEU A 184 -9.66 8.40 -22.34
CA LEU A 184 -10.13 9.73 -22.76
C LEU A 184 -11.00 10.42 -21.71
N VAL A 185 -11.73 9.65 -20.90
CA VAL A 185 -12.66 10.17 -19.90
C VAL A 185 -11.96 10.48 -18.58
N ASP A 186 -10.82 9.85 -18.28
CA ASP A 186 -10.11 10.05 -17.01
C ASP A 186 -9.28 11.36 -16.99
N ASP A 187 -10.00 12.48 -16.89
CA ASP A 187 -9.46 13.82 -16.57
C ASP A 187 -9.48 14.02 -15.04
N ARG A 188 -8.39 13.60 -14.38
CA ARG A 188 -8.20 13.75 -12.91
C ARG A 188 -9.33 13.15 -12.07
N LEU A 189 -10.14 12.24 -12.63
CA LEU A 189 -11.22 11.57 -11.92
C LEU A 189 -10.64 10.49 -11.01
N SER A 190 -9.76 9.65 -11.55
CA SER A 190 -9.06 8.60 -10.83
C SER A 190 -7.71 9.06 -10.25
N PRO A 191 -7.06 8.26 -9.39
CA PRO A 191 -5.67 8.49 -8.98
C PRO A 191 -4.65 8.32 -10.10
N LEU A 192 -5.02 7.71 -11.23
CA LEU A 192 -4.11 7.40 -12.33
C LEU A 192 -3.93 8.59 -13.29
N ASP A 193 -4.93 9.48 -13.37
CA ASP A 193 -4.93 10.67 -14.24
C ASP A 193 -4.42 10.35 -15.66
N LEU A 194 -5.06 9.37 -16.30
CA LEU A 194 -4.54 8.73 -17.52
C LEU A 194 -4.31 9.71 -18.67
N LEU A 195 -5.13 10.76 -18.76
CA LEU A 195 -5.06 11.77 -19.82
C LEU A 195 -3.78 12.63 -19.72
N HIS A 196 -3.41 13.06 -18.52
CA HIS A 196 -2.27 13.96 -18.29
C HIS A 196 -0.98 13.21 -17.99
N ALA A 197 -1.07 11.99 -17.45
CA ALA A 197 0.08 11.26 -16.96
C ALA A 197 1.09 10.87 -18.06
N LYS A 198 0.68 10.83 -19.32
CA LYS A 198 1.57 10.48 -20.45
C LYS A 198 2.65 11.53 -20.71
N ASP A 199 2.35 12.78 -20.36
CA ASP A 199 3.24 13.93 -20.57
C ASP A 199 4.14 14.20 -19.36
N ILE A 200 3.92 13.49 -18.25
CA ILE A 200 4.73 13.60 -17.03
C ILE A 200 5.99 12.74 -17.18
N GLU A 201 7.16 13.30 -16.86
CA GLU A 201 8.40 12.54 -16.85
C GLU A 201 8.29 11.29 -15.95
N PRO A 202 8.76 10.12 -16.42
CA PRO A 202 8.71 8.89 -15.64
C PRO A 202 9.51 9.06 -14.34
N SER A 203 9.06 8.42 -13.26
CA SER A 203 9.80 8.50 -12.01
C SER A 203 11.20 7.89 -12.15
N ILE A 204 12.12 8.41 -11.33
CA ILE A 204 13.51 7.94 -11.20
C ILE A 204 13.53 6.40 -11.20
N SER A 205 14.43 5.73 -11.93
CA SER A 205 14.48 4.25 -11.91
C SER A 205 14.75 3.67 -10.51
N ASP A 206 14.36 2.40 -10.27
CA ASP A 206 14.55 1.76 -8.95
C ASP A 206 16.04 1.74 -8.56
N VAL A 207 16.92 1.54 -9.54
CA VAL A 207 18.38 1.56 -9.37
C VAL A 207 18.85 2.95 -8.93
N ASN A 208 18.38 4.01 -9.60
CA ASN A 208 18.78 5.38 -9.27
C ASN A 208 18.20 5.83 -7.92
N HIS A 209 17.00 5.37 -7.55
CA HIS A 209 16.43 5.62 -6.22
C HIS A 209 17.29 5.04 -5.10
N VAL A 210 17.73 3.79 -5.27
CA VAL A 210 18.64 3.14 -4.31
C VAL A 210 19.99 3.86 -4.26
N LYS A 211 20.56 4.21 -5.42
CA LYS A 211 21.81 5.00 -5.48
C LYS A 211 21.68 6.34 -4.74
N ASN A 212 20.60 7.07 -4.96
CA ASN A 212 20.34 8.35 -4.29
C ASN A 212 20.29 8.19 -2.76
N LYS A 213 19.62 7.14 -2.26
CA LYS A 213 19.59 6.84 -0.82
C LYS A 213 20.95 6.42 -0.27
N LEU A 214 21.73 5.66 -1.03
CA LEU A 214 23.10 5.30 -0.64
C LEU A 214 23.99 6.54 -0.55
N SER A 215 23.87 7.46 -1.50
CA SER A 215 24.59 8.74 -1.49
C SER A 215 24.18 9.60 -0.29
N GLN A 216 22.88 9.71 -0.01
CA GLN A 216 22.34 10.42 1.16
C GLN A 216 22.80 9.80 2.49
N TRP A 217 22.93 8.48 2.55
CA TRP A 217 23.43 7.81 3.75
C TRP A 217 24.94 8.02 3.91
N ALA A 218 25.70 7.89 2.83
CA ALA A 218 27.16 8.06 2.81
C ALA A 218 27.60 9.50 3.12
N SER A 219 26.78 10.50 2.81
CA SER A 219 27.07 11.92 3.09
C SER A 219 26.85 12.30 4.57
N LYS A 220 26.25 11.43 5.39
CA LYS A 220 26.05 11.72 6.82
C LYS A 220 27.35 11.62 7.61
N ALA A 221 27.70 12.69 8.33
CA ALA A 221 28.94 12.75 9.11
C ALA A 221 29.13 11.58 10.09
N ILE A 222 28.07 11.17 10.80
CA ILE A 222 28.14 10.11 11.82
C ILE A 222 27.89 8.72 11.22
N HIS A 223 26.95 8.60 10.27
CA HIS A 223 26.49 7.29 9.77
C HIS A 223 27.13 6.87 8.45
N GLY A 224 27.87 7.76 7.79
CA GLY A 224 28.49 7.51 6.49
C GLY A 224 29.68 6.57 6.57
N ARG A 225 30.40 6.50 7.71
CA ARG A 225 31.58 5.62 7.88
C ARG A 225 31.26 4.16 7.54
N PHE A 226 30.17 3.64 8.09
CA PHE A 226 29.73 2.26 7.83
C PHE A 226 29.35 2.04 6.36
N ALA A 227 28.74 3.03 5.69
CA ALA A 227 28.44 2.94 4.26
C ALA A 227 29.72 2.90 3.41
N HIS A 228 30.76 3.66 3.79
CA HIS A 228 32.06 3.64 3.12
C HIS A 228 32.83 2.35 3.38
N GLU A 229 32.76 1.81 4.59
CA GLU A 229 33.38 0.53 4.94
C GLU A 229 32.79 -0.63 4.12
N LEU A 230 31.47 -0.73 4.02
CA LEU A 230 30.80 -1.75 3.20
C LEU A 230 31.27 -1.74 1.74
N LYS A 231 31.48 -0.55 1.15
CA LYS A 231 31.99 -0.41 -0.22
C LYS A 231 33.45 -0.86 -0.35
N LYS A 232 34.28 -0.60 0.66
CA LYS A 232 35.70 -0.97 0.65
C LYS A 232 35.94 -2.47 0.75
N THR A 233 35.11 -3.18 1.53
CA THR A 233 35.39 -4.58 1.84
C THR A 233 34.77 -5.60 0.88
N ASN A 234 33.97 -5.18 -0.11
CA ASN A 234 33.18 -6.11 -0.95
C ASN A 234 32.43 -7.18 -0.12
N LEU A 235 32.06 -6.84 1.13
CA LEU A 235 31.51 -7.77 2.13
C LEU A 235 30.03 -8.07 1.89
N ILE A 236 29.64 -8.20 0.63
CA ILE A 236 28.26 -8.41 0.17
C ILE A 236 27.79 -9.86 0.42
N LEU A 237 28.66 -10.76 0.92
CA LEU A 237 28.36 -12.20 0.93
C LEU A 237 27.99 -12.85 2.26
N LEU A 238 27.89 -12.16 3.40
CA LEU A 238 27.43 -12.81 4.64
C LEU A 238 26.32 -12.03 5.37
N PRO A 239 25.04 -12.43 5.19
CA PRO A 239 23.90 -11.95 5.99
C PRO A 239 24.04 -12.17 7.51
N GLN A 240 25.08 -12.86 7.96
CA GLN A 240 25.29 -13.28 9.35
C GLN A 240 26.04 -12.24 10.21
N LEU A 241 26.80 -11.32 9.61
CA LEU A 241 27.64 -10.37 10.38
C LEU A 241 26.92 -9.08 10.80
N THR A 242 25.76 -8.77 10.23
CA THR A 242 24.97 -7.58 10.62
C THR A 242 24.23 -7.74 11.95
N GLY A 243 24.22 -8.95 12.53
CA GLY A 243 23.72 -9.18 13.90
C GLY A 243 24.76 -8.83 14.97
N PHE A 244 26.05 -9.06 14.70
CA PHE A 244 27.10 -8.99 15.72
C PHE A 244 27.48 -7.57 16.12
N VAL A 245 27.51 -6.60 15.20
CA VAL A 245 27.95 -5.23 15.52
C VAL A 245 26.88 -4.41 16.27
N GLU A 246 25.60 -4.81 16.20
CA GLU A 246 24.51 -4.11 16.91
C GLU A 246 24.04 -4.82 18.18
N GLU A 247 24.29 -6.12 18.36
CA GLU A 247 24.02 -6.81 19.65
C GLU A 247 24.95 -6.34 20.78
N GLU A 248 26.12 -5.80 20.46
CA GLU A 248 27.06 -5.24 21.44
C GLU A 248 26.55 -3.93 22.08
N TYR A 249 25.60 -3.23 21.44
CA TYR A 249 25.01 -1.99 21.96
C TYR A 249 23.70 -2.18 22.73
N TRP A 250 23.16 -3.40 22.80
CA TRP A 250 21.96 -3.69 23.59
C TRP A 250 22.01 -5.12 24.17
N PRO A 251 22.30 -5.29 25.48
CA PRO A 251 22.07 -6.58 26.11
C PRO A 251 20.56 -6.84 26.11
N LYS A 252 20.13 -7.87 25.38
CA LYS A 252 18.79 -8.43 25.51
C LYS A 252 18.69 -9.07 26.90
N GLN A 253 18.30 -8.28 27.92
CA GLN A 253 17.73 -8.87 29.12
C GLN A 253 16.40 -9.50 28.72
N ARG A 254 16.42 -10.83 28.59
CA ARG A 254 15.23 -11.67 28.54
C ARG A 254 14.74 -11.77 29.97
N ASP A 255 13.80 -10.92 30.34
CA ASP A 255 13.02 -11.14 31.55
C ASP A 255 11.81 -12.02 31.18
N SER A 256 11.65 -13.04 32.02
CA SER A 256 10.76 -14.19 31.91
C SER A 256 9.29 -13.82 32.07
#